data_AF-A0A838E4T7-F1
#
_entry.id   AF-A0A838E4T7-F1
#
_cell.length_a   1.000
_cell.length_b   1.000
_cell.length_c   1.000
_cell.angle_alpha   90.00
_cell.angle_beta   90.00
_cell.angle_gamma   90.00
#
_symmetry.space_group_name_H-M   'P 1'
#
loop_
_entity.id
_entity.type
_entity.pdbx_description
1 polymer ?
#
loop_
_entity_poly.entity_id
_entity_poly.type
_entity_poly.pdbx_seq_one_letter_code
_entity_poly.pdbx_strand_id
1 'polypeptide(L)'
;MTGDELLDALIDTLEQLAAILPGDKVVWDAEPTIRLAVERLWITAGNVAEAYRKDVLDADPGVEPWSELVAYRNKLAHALPGDLSTDRIYVDSRADPVRLLARIRDERP
;
A
#
# COMPACT_ATOMS: atom_id res chain seq x y z
N MET A 1 -1.80 14.76 12.32
CA MET A 1 -3.04 14.33 11.65
C MET A 1 -3.93 13.70 12.71
N THR A 2 -5.23 13.91 12.63
CA THR A 2 -6.21 13.18 13.46
C THR A 2 -6.33 11.72 12.98
N GLY A 3 -7.03 10.88 13.74
CA GLY A 3 -7.27 9.50 13.32
C GLY A 3 -8.08 9.41 12.03
N ASP A 4 -9.10 10.25 11.86
CA ASP A 4 -9.89 10.31 10.63
C ASP A 4 -9.04 10.77 9.44
N GLU A 5 -8.20 11.79 9.61
CA GLU A 5 -7.30 12.26 8.55
C GLU A 5 -6.30 11.16 8.11
N LEU A 6 -5.81 10.34 9.04
CA LEU A 6 -4.93 9.20 8.72
C LEU A 6 -5.67 8.11 7.97
N LEU A 7 -6.89 7.78 8.40
CA LEU A 7 -7.71 6.76 7.74
C LEU A 7 -8.12 7.18 6.33
N ASP A 8 -8.58 8.41 6.17
CA ASP A 8 -8.93 8.98 4.87
C ASP A 8 -7.71 9.02 3.94
N ALA A 9 -6.55 9.47 4.45
CA ALA A 9 -5.31 9.47 3.66
C ALA A 9 -4.87 8.06 3.22
N LEU A 10 -5.07 7.04 4.06
CA LEU A 10 -4.77 5.66 3.68
C LEU A 10 -5.72 5.16 2.59
N ILE A 11 -7.02 5.42 2.74
CA ILE A 11 -8.03 5.05 1.74
C ILE A 11 -7.71 5.71 0.40
N ASP A 12 -7.48 7.03 0.39
CA ASP A 12 -7.14 7.79 -0.81
C ASP A 12 -5.86 7.25 -1.48
N THR A 13 -4.87 6.84 -0.69
CA THR A 13 -3.62 6.27 -1.21
C THR A 13 -3.87 4.93 -1.90
N LEU A 14 -4.67 4.05 -1.29
CA LEU A 14 -5.00 2.74 -1.87
C LEU A 14 -5.90 2.88 -3.12
N GLU A 15 -6.81 3.85 -3.13
CA GLU A 15 -7.64 4.15 -4.30
C GLU A 15 -6.80 4.68 -5.47
N GLN A 16 -5.86 5.60 -5.21
CA GLN A 16 -4.90 6.05 -6.22
C GLN A 16 -4.08 4.89 -6.77
N LEU A 17 -3.62 3.99 -5.90
CA LEU A 17 -2.86 2.83 -6.31
C LEU A 17 -3.66 1.93 -7.27
N ALA A 18 -4.91 1.65 -6.93
CA ALA A 18 -5.83 0.90 -7.78
C ALA A 18 -6.11 1.62 -9.12
N ALA A 19 -6.19 2.95 -9.11
CA ALA A 19 -6.50 3.75 -10.29
C ALA A 19 -5.34 3.89 -11.27
N ILE A 20 -4.09 3.99 -10.79
CA ILE A 20 -2.92 4.17 -11.67
C ILE A 20 -2.38 2.87 -12.25
N LEU A 21 -2.78 1.73 -11.69
CA LEU A 21 -2.26 0.45 -12.12
C LEU A 21 -2.78 0.09 -13.52
N PRO A 22 -1.91 -0.18 -14.50
CA PRO A 22 -2.34 -0.52 -15.84
C PRO A 22 -3.00 -1.91 -15.83
N GLY A 23 -4.11 -2.04 -16.56
CA GLY A 23 -4.81 -3.31 -16.73
C GLY A 23 -4.00 -4.37 -17.48
N ASP A 24 -2.92 -3.97 -18.13
CA ASP A 24 -2.06 -4.79 -18.98
C ASP A 24 -0.60 -4.77 -18.49
N LYS A 25 0.03 -5.95 -18.52
CA LYS A 25 1.43 -6.18 -18.15
C LYS A 25 2.41 -5.56 -19.16
N VAL A 26 2.06 -5.48 -20.44
CA VAL A 26 2.92 -4.87 -21.47
C VAL A 26 3.07 -3.37 -21.19
N VAL A 27 1.98 -2.67 -20.85
CA VAL A 27 2.05 -1.26 -20.40
C VAL A 27 2.89 -1.14 -19.12
N TRP A 28 2.70 -2.00 -18.13
CA TRP A 28 3.52 -2.00 -16.91
C TRP A 28 5.02 -2.13 -17.18
N ASP A 29 5.40 -3.00 -18.12
CA ASP A 29 6.80 -3.24 -18.46
C ASP A 29 7.44 -2.07 -19.21
N ALA A 30 6.66 -1.40 -20.05
CA ALA A 30 7.09 -0.26 -20.86
C ALA A 30 7.15 1.07 -20.09
N GLU A 31 6.44 1.21 -18.98
CA GLU A 31 6.24 2.48 -18.27
C GLU A 31 6.95 2.52 -16.90
N PRO A 32 8.27 2.81 -16.85
CA PRO A 32 9.02 2.86 -15.58
C PRO A 32 8.47 3.89 -14.59
N THR A 33 7.92 5.00 -15.07
CA THR A 33 7.32 6.04 -14.23
C THR A 33 6.11 5.52 -13.45
N ILE A 34 5.27 4.69 -14.08
CA ILE A 34 4.12 4.06 -13.42
C ILE A 34 4.60 3.11 -12.32
N ARG A 35 5.65 2.31 -12.59
CA ARG A 35 6.22 1.41 -11.58
C ARG A 35 6.71 2.15 -10.34
N LEU A 36 7.47 3.22 -10.55
CA LEU A 36 7.98 4.07 -9.46
C LEU A 36 6.83 4.73 -8.68
N ALA A 37 5.78 5.17 -9.37
CA ALA A 37 4.59 5.74 -8.72
C ALA A 37 3.87 4.70 -7.85
N VAL A 38 3.65 3.49 -8.36
CA VAL A 38 3.03 2.39 -7.60
C VAL A 38 3.86 2.01 -6.38
N GLU A 39 5.18 1.85 -6.53
CA GLU A 39 6.09 1.57 -5.40
C GLU A 39 6.02 2.68 -4.34
N ARG A 40 5.99 3.94 -4.76
CA ARG A 40 5.89 5.08 -3.85
C ARG A 40 4.53 5.13 -3.13
N LEU A 41 3.44 4.79 -3.80
CA LEU A 41 2.12 4.72 -3.17
C LEU A 41 2.04 3.59 -2.15
N TRP A 42 2.61 2.42 -2.43
CA TRP A 42 2.71 1.34 -1.44
C TRP A 42 3.52 1.73 -0.20
N ILE A 43 4.65 2.40 -0.39
CA ILE A 43 5.46 2.93 0.73
C ILE A 43 4.65 3.93 1.54
N THR A 44 3.91 4.83 0.87
CA THR A 44 3.04 5.81 1.53
C THR A 44 1.95 5.12 2.34
N ALA A 45 1.24 4.16 1.75
CA ALA A 45 0.18 3.40 2.41
C ALA A 45 0.69 2.72 3.70
N GLY A 46 1.84 2.05 3.64
CA GLY A 46 2.43 1.41 4.82
C GLY A 46 2.90 2.39 5.90
N ASN A 47 3.32 3.60 5.54
CA ASN A 47 3.66 4.64 6.51
C ASN A 47 2.42 5.20 7.21
N VAL A 48 1.35 5.48 6.45
CA VAL A 48 0.09 5.98 7.00
C VAL A 48 -0.58 4.92 7.88
N ALA A 49 -0.60 3.67 7.43
CA ALA A 49 -1.10 2.54 8.22
C ALA A 49 -0.36 2.36 9.55
N GLU A 50 0.97 2.51 9.54
CA GLU A 50 1.77 2.42 10.77
C GLU A 50 1.47 3.57 11.74
N ALA A 51 1.29 4.79 11.22
CA ALA A 51 0.91 5.94 12.03
C ALA A 51 -0.49 5.75 12.63
N TYR A 52 -1.46 5.30 11.83
CA TYR A 52 -2.81 5.00 12.33
C TYR A 52 -2.80 3.93 13.42
N ARG A 53 -2.11 2.81 13.19
CA ARG A 53 -1.98 1.71 14.15
C ARG A 53 -1.37 2.17 15.48
N LYS A 54 -0.30 2.97 15.44
CA LYS A 54 0.42 3.44 16.63
C LYS A 54 -0.34 4.55 17.36
N ASP A 55 -0.74 5.58 16.63
CA ASP A 55 -1.15 6.85 17.22
C ASP A 55 -2.65 6.87 17.53
N VAL A 56 -3.44 6.00 16.90
CA VAL A 56 -4.90 5.97 17.02
C VAL A 56 -5.39 4.70 17.71
N LEU A 57 -4.92 3.53 17.26
CA LEU A 57 -5.38 2.25 17.79
C LEU A 57 -4.60 1.78 19.03
N ASP A 58 -3.36 2.26 19.21
CA ASP A 58 -2.39 1.71 20.18
C ASP A 58 -2.31 0.17 20.13
N ALA A 59 -2.43 -0.38 18.92
CA ALA A 59 -2.56 -1.82 18.70
C ALA A 59 -1.20 -2.50 18.55
N ASP A 60 -1.13 -3.82 18.74
CA ASP A 60 0.11 -4.57 18.54
C ASP A 60 0.60 -4.54 17.07
N PRO A 61 1.93 -4.63 16.82
CA PRO A 61 2.48 -4.59 15.46
C PRO A 61 2.06 -5.73 14.53
N GLY A 62 1.51 -6.82 15.08
CA GLY A 62 1.04 -7.99 14.32
C GLY A 62 -0.43 -7.94 13.93
N VAL A 63 -1.13 -6.83 14.20
CA VAL A 63 -2.55 -6.69 13.90
C VAL A 63 -2.74 -6.36 12.42
N GLU A 64 -3.40 -7.28 11.72
CA GLU A 64 -3.85 -7.12 10.35
C GLU A 64 -5.07 -6.18 10.27
N PRO A 65 -5.22 -5.36 9.20
CA PRO A 65 -4.43 -5.32 7.97
C PRO A 65 -3.17 -4.43 8.05
N TRP A 66 -2.95 -3.77 9.19
CA TRP A 66 -1.88 -2.79 9.36
C TRP A 66 -0.49 -3.44 9.22
N SER A 67 -0.29 -4.60 9.83
CA SER A 67 0.95 -5.38 9.76
C SER A 67 1.34 -5.76 8.33
N GLU A 68 0.38 -6.13 7.49
CA GLU A 68 0.61 -6.47 6.09
C GLU A 68 1.14 -5.26 5.30
N LEU A 69 0.48 -4.10 5.44
CA LEU A 69 0.90 -2.84 4.80
C LEU A 69 2.30 -2.41 5.26
N VAL A 70 2.57 -2.51 6.56
CA VAL A 70 3.87 -2.23 7.19
C VAL A 70 4.96 -3.15 6.64
N ALA A 71 4.67 -4.44 6.52
CA ALA A 71 5.61 -5.43 6.02
C ALA A 71 5.92 -5.22 4.53
N TYR A 72 4.91 -4.91 3.72
CA TYR A 72 5.11 -4.64 2.30
C TYR A 72 5.91 -3.36 2.07
N ARG A 73 5.61 -2.28 2.80
CA ARG A 73 6.42 -1.04 2.80
C ARG A 73 7.86 -1.30 3.21
N ASN A 74 8.13 -2.17 4.19
CA ASN A 74 9.50 -2.51 4.59
C ASN A 74 10.26 -3.20 3.46
N LYS A 75 9.62 -4.12 2.73
CA LYS A 75 10.24 -4.77 1.56
C LYS A 75 10.61 -3.75 0.50
N LEU A 76 9.68 -2.86 0.15
CA LEU A 76 9.91 -1.85 -0.89
C LEU A 76 10.97 -0.80 -0.49
N ALA A 77 10.90 -0.27 0.72
CA ALA A 77 11.77 0.82 1.18
C ALA A 77 13.23 0.39 1.40
N HIS A 78 13.47 -0.90 1.62
CA HIS A 78 14.81 -1.45 1.92
C HIS A 78 15.37 -2.32 0.80
N ALA A 79 14.66 -2.50 -0.30
CA ALA A 79 15.17 -3.23 -1.44
C ALA A 79 16.28 -2.45 -2.17
N LEU A 80 17.35 -3.17 -2.51
CA LEU A 80 18.34 -2.71 -3.47
C LEU A 80 17.87 -3.03 -4.91
N PRO A 81 18.47 -2.38 -5.93
CA PRO A 81 18.19 -2.73 -7.31
C PRO A 81 18.39 -4.23 -7.57
N GLY A 82 17.33 -4.91 -8.00
CA GLY A 82 17.33 -6.34 -8.27
C GLY A 82 16.79 -7.22 -7.13
N ASP A 83 16.59 -6.69 -5.93
CA ASP A 83 16.03 -7.46 -4.80
C ASP A 83 14.53 -7.74 -4.96
N LEU A 84 13.83 -6.90 -5.75
CA LEU A 84 12.41 -7.02 -5.97
C LEU A 84 12.09 -7.34 -7.42
N SER A 85 11.20 -8.33 -7.57
CA SER A 85 10.57 -8.63 -8.86
C SER A 85 9.49 -7.57 -9.14
N THR A 86 9.67 -6.82 -10.22
CA THR A 86 8.65 -5.90 -10.74
C THR A 86 7.36 -6.63 -11.09
N ASP A 87 7.45 -7.89 -11.55
CA ASP A 87 6.29 -8.73 -11.83
C ASP A 87 5.50 -9.04 -10.56
N ARG A 88 6.20 -9.28 -9.45
CA ARG A 88 5.55 -9.50 -8.16
C ARG A 88 4.80 -8.25 -7.70
N ILE A 89 5.44 -7.08 -7.81
CA ILE A 89 4.81 -5.79 -7.48
C ILE A 89 3.54 -5.59 -8.31
N TYR A 90 3.58 -5.91 -9.60
CA TYR A 90 2.40 -5.82 -10.47
C TYR A 90 1.25 -6.74 -10.00
N VAL A 91 1.56 -8.01 -9.71
CA VAL A 91 0.56 -9.00 -9.27
C VAL A 91 -0.08 -8.59 -7.96
N ASP A 92 0.73 -8.23 -6.96
CA ASP A 92 0.26 -7.80 -5.64
C ASP A 92 -0.62 -6.54 -5.78
N SER A 93 -0.20 -5.59 -6.61
CA SER A 93 -0.95 -4.36 -6.88
C SER A 93 -2.32 -4.57 -7.54
N ARG A 94 -2.56 -5.69 -8.24
CA ARG A 94 -3.88 -5.92 -8.86
C ARG A 94 -4.96 -6.33 -7.88
N ALA A 95 -4.62 -7.01 -6.80
CA ALA A 95 -5.60 -7.63 -5.90
C ALA A 95 -5.60 -7.00 -4.51
N ASP A 96 -4.43 -6.68 -3.98
CA ASP A 96 -4.29 -6.29 -2.59
C ASP A 96 -4.91 -4.93 -2.26
N PRO A 97 -4.80 -3.86 -3.08
CA PRO A 97 -5.42 -2.58 -2.75
C PRO A 97 -6.93 -2.69 -2.56
N VAL A 98 -7.62 -3.44 -3.43
CA VAL A 98 -9.08 -3.63 -3.36
C VAL A 98 -9.45 -4.42 -2.11
N ARG A 99 -8.73 -5.50 -1.82
CA ARG A 99 -8.94 -6.33 -0.62
C ARG A 99 -8.70 -5.53 0.66
N LEU A 100 -7.62 -4.76 0.71
CA LEU A 100 -7.24 -3.94 1.86
C LEU A 100 -8.25 -2.81 2.08
N LEU A 101 -8.71 -2.14 1.01
CA LEU A 101 -9.76 -1.13 1.08
C LEU A 101 -11.06 -1.67 1.69
N ALA A 102 -11.51 -2.85 1.23
CA ALA A 102 -12.71 -3.48 1.77
C ALA A 102 -12.56 -3.73 3.29
N ARG A 103 -11.43 -4.32 3.68
CA ARG A 103 -11.17 -4.65 5.08
C ARG A 103 -11.03 -3.42 5.99
N ILE A 104 -10.30 -2.40 5.55
CA ILE A 104 -10.13 -1.14 6.30
C ILE A 104 -11.47 -0.43 6.49
N ARG A 105 -12.35 -0.47 5.49
CA ARG A 105 -13.69 0.11 5.57
C ARG A 105 -14.60 -0.66 6.54
N ASP A 106 -14.49 -1.98 6.60
CA ASP A 106 -15.23 -2.81 7.54
C ASP A 106 -14.76 -2.62 9.00
N GLU A 107 -13.49 -2.24 9.19
CA GLU A 107 -12.89 -1.97 10.50
C GLU A 107 -13.08 -0.51 10.98
N ARG A 108 -13.78 0.34 10.21
CA ARG A 108 -14.09 1.71 10.63
C ARG A 108 -15.08 1.67 11.81
N PRO A 109 -14.75 2.26 12.97
CA PRO A 109 -15.66 2.29 14.13
C PRO A 109 -16.93 3.09 13.87
#